data_AF-A0A8T7BZN8-F1
#
_entry.id   AF-A0A8T7BZN8-F1
#
_cell.length_a   1.000
_cell.length_b   1.000
_cell.length_c   1.000
_cell.angle_alpha   90.00
_cell.angle_beta   90.00
_cell.angle_gamma   90.00
#
_symmetry.space_group_name_H-M   'P 1'
#
loop_
_entity.id
_entity.type
_entity.pdbx_description
1 polymer ?
#
loop_
_entity_poly.entity_id
_entity_poly.type
_entity_poly.pdbx_seq_one_letter_code
_entity_poly.pdbx_strand_id
1 'polypeptide(L)'
;MFDFNRTVKLIKGAVFDPDTTWKEYLPEAGDWKKTATLLTGPLVVGSVVLAFIVDRIIPNRLSFIPEPGFGSLFTGLLAMAIIAGLVAFIVSFLAGMFKGKNSFAHGLAATTLAFVPGYAGQVLAKLPWIGWLLGLALFVYSLVLLYRIIPTYLEVPDTSRLGHYILSVVGVIVASLLLGMLIGGASLSRDANDFQRSLGDAGEQRGSSTGMFGAMERAGRVVEEAENDQYDPPSDGKVSDRQVGTLLSVIQKTRDLRERQARELKELSDKAKKNDIAAMQDVFSGLGGVMGLSTAEMEVVKTAGGNWAEHQWVKEQLRIAMIQQDINEAVKHNFELYKKYESELEQYPGF
;
A
#
# COMPACT_ATOMS: atom_id res chain seq x y z
N MET A 1 -30.28 -17.10 17.31
CA MET A 1 -30.68 -15.85 17.97
C MET A 1 -29.44 -15.26 18.62
N PHE A 2 -29.24 -13.94 18.54
CA PHE A 2 -28.10 -13.26 19.16
C PHE A 2 -28.12 -13.46 20.68
N ASP A 3 -26.98 -13.81 21.26
CA ASP A 3 -26.78 -14.01 22.70
C ASP A 3 -25.51 -13.27 23.13
N PHE A 4 -25.69 -12.07 23.69
CA PHE A 4 -24.60 -11.18 24.06
C PHE A 4 -23.62 -11.81 25.06
N ASN A 5 -24.13 -12.48 26.10
CA ASN A 5 -23.28 -13.06 27.14
C ASN A 5 -22.40 -14.16 26.54
N ARG A 6 -22.98 -14.98 25.66
CA ARG A 6 -22.26 -16.01 24.95
C ARG A 6 -21.23 -15.43 23.97
N THR A 7 -21.58 -14.40 23.22
CA THR A 7 -20.63 -13.68 22.34
C THR A 7 -19.44 -13.16 23.12
N VAL A 8 -19.67 -12.49 24.26
CA VAL A 8 -18.60 -11.96 25.11
C VAL A 8 -17.74 -13.10 25.68
N LYS A 9 -18.34 -14.22 26.11
CA LYS A 9 -17.60 -15.41 26.55
C LYS A 9 -16.67 -15.92 25.45
N LEU A 10 -17.18 -16.05 24.22
CA LEU A 10 -16.39 -16.50 23.06
C LEU A 10 -15.26 -15.54 22.72
N ILE A 11 -15.51 -14.22 22.72
CA ILE A 11 -14.49 -13.20 22.44
C ILE A 11 -13.38 -13.26 23.49
N LYS A 12 -13.73 -13.27 24.79
CA LYS A 12 -12.74 -13.37 25.88
C LYS A 12 -11.96 -14.67 25.79
N GLY A 13 -12.67 -15.79 25.59
CA GLY A 13 -12.07 -17.10 25.47
C GLY A 13 -11.12 -17.20 24.28
N ALA A 14 -11.50 -16.70 23.10
CA ALA A 14 -10.65 -16.73 21.91
C ALA A 14 -9.33 -15.96 22.08
N VAL A 15 -9.29 -14.95 22.96
CA VAL A 15 -8.09 -14.17 23.26
C VAL A 15 -7.25 -14.81 24.37
N PHE A 16 -7.86 -15.25 25.46
CA PHE A 16 -7.13 -15.65 26.68
C PHE A 16 -7.02 -17.16 26.89
N ASP A 17 -7.96 -17.94 26.34
CA ASP A 17 -7.96 -19.41 26.42
C ASP A 17 -8.45 -20.02 25.08
N PRO A 18 -7.67 -19.82 23.99
CA PRO A 18 -8.10 -20.15 22.64
C PRO A 18 -8.42 -21.63 22.48
N ASP A 19 -7.54 -22.54 22.93
CA ASP A 19 -7.71 -23.98 22.67
C ASP A 19 -9.00 -24.54 23.31
N THR A 20 -9.30 -24.14 24.55
CA THR A 20 -10.52 -24.55 25.25
C THR A 20 -11.75 -23.98 24.55
N THR A 21 -11.71 -22.70 24.20
CA THR A 21 -12.81 -22.02 23.50
C THR A 21 -13.11 -22.65 22.15
N TRP A 22 -12.07 -23.00 21.39
CA TRP A 22 -12.20 -23.65 20.09
C TRP A 22 -12.83 -25.03 20.22
N LYS A 23 -12.44 -25.82 21.23
CA LYS A 23 -13.02 -27.15 21.50
C LYS A 23 -14.48 -27.06 21.94
N GLU A 24 -14.81 -26.10 22.81
CA GLU A 24 -16.20 -25.88 23.26
C GLU A 24 -17.11 -25.47 22.09
N TYR A 25 -16.60 -24.67 21.15
CA TYR A 25 -17.40 -24.18 20.03
C TYR A 25 -17.47 -25.15 18.83
N LEU A 26 -16.51 -26.06 18.69
CA LEU A 26 -16.36 -26.96 17.54
C LEU A 26 -17.64 -27.75 17.19
N PRO A 27 -18.42 -28.32 18.14
CA PRO A 27 -19.65 -29.05 17.82
C PRO A 27 -20.69 -28.22 17.07
N GLU A 28 -20.62 -26.89 17.18
CA GLU A 28 -21.56 -25.95 16.59
C GLU A 28 -21.01 -25.27 15.32
N ALA A 29 -19.72 -25.47 15.02
CA ALA A 29 -19.02 -24.85 13.91
C ALA A 29 -19.56 -25.24 12.53
N GLY A 30 -20.32 -26.35 12.45
CA GLY A 30 -20.98 -26.80 11.22
C GLY A 30 -22.11 -25.88 10.72
N ASP A 31 -22.61 -24.97 11.56
CA ASP A 31 -23.63 -23.99 11.18
C ASP A 31 -23.00 -22.60 10.99
N TRP A 32 -22.81 -22.20 9.72
CA TRP A 32 -22.26 -20.90 9.38
C TRP A 32 -23.17 -19.74 9.80
N LYS A 33 -24.50 -19.93 9.79
CA LYS A 33 -25.45 -18.88 10.19
C LYS A 33 -25.37 -18.62 11.68
N LYS A 34 -25.18 -19.69 12.46
CA LYS A 34 -24.95 -19.58 13.90
C LYS A 34 -23.67 -18.82 14.19
N THR A 35 -22.56 -19.18 13.52
CA THR A 35 -21.28 -18.46 13.65
C THR A 35 -21.40 -16.99 13.25
N ALA A 36 -22.06 -16.71 12.13
CA ALA A 36 -22.28 -15.37 11.63
C ALA A 36 -23.12 -14.52 12.61
N THR A 37 -24.20 -15.06 13.16
CA THR A 37 -25.12 -14.31 14.03
C THR A 37 -24.63 -14.21 15.47
N LEU A 38 -23.92 -15.23 15.97
CA LEU A 38 -23.44 -15.29 17.36
C LEU A 38 -22.08 -14.59 17.54
N LEU A 39 -21.20 -14.64 16.54
CA LEU A 39 -19.83 -14.18 16.69
C LEU A 39 -19.42 -13.18 15.60
N THR A 40 -19.40 -13.57 14.32
CA THR A 40 -18.82 -12.74 13.25
C THR A 40 -19.52 -11.39 13.11
N GLY A 41 -20.84 -11.38 13.03
CA GLY A 41 -21.65 -10.16 12.90
C GLY A 41 -21.47 -9.20 14.07
N PRO A 42 -21.70 -9.63 15.33
CA PRO A 42 -21.44 -8.79 16.50
C PRO A 42 -20.00 -8.27 16.58
N LEU A 43 -19.00 -9.07 16.20
CA LEU A 43 -17.59 -8.69 16.22
C LEU A 43 -17.26 -7.65 15.14
N VAL A 44 -17.76 -7.81 13.92
CA VAL A 44 -17.65 -6.84 12.82
C VAL A 44 -18.35 -5.52 13.20
N VAL A 45 -19.58 -5.60 13.71
CA VAL A 45 -20.33 -4.41 14.13
C VAL A 45 -19.61 -3.69 15.27
N GLY A 46 -19.19 -4.44 16.30
CA GLY A 46 -18.50 -3.88 17.47
C GLY A 46 -17.18 -3.21 17.09
N SER A 47 -16.34 -3.87 16.28
CA SER A 47 -15.05 -3.33 15.85
C SER A 47 -15.19 -2.06 15.00
N VAL A 48 -16.08 -2.06 14.00
CA VAL A 48 -16.28 -0.88 13.13
C VAL A 48 -16.86 0.30 13.91
N VAL A 49 -17.86 0.06 14.77
CA VAL A 49 -18.46 1.12 15.59
C VAL A 49 -17.45 1.67 16.60
N LEU A 50 -16.68 0.81 17.28
CA LEU A 50 -15.65 1.26 18.22
C LEU A 50 -14.54 2.05 17.52
N ALA A 51 -14.05 1.56 16.37
CA ALA A 51 -13.04 2.27 15.59
C ALA A 51 -13.54 3.66 15.16
N PHE A 52 -14.78 3.77 14.71
CA PHE A 52 -15.40 5.05 14.37
C PHE A 52 -15.53 5.99 15.58
N ILE A 53 -15.94 5.48 16.74
CA ILE A 53 -15.99 6.28 17.98
C ILE A 53 -14.60 6.79 18.36
N VAL A 54 -13.56 5.94 18.27
CA VAL A 54 -12.18 6.34 18.56
C VAL A 54 -11.72 7.43 17.58
N ASP A 55 -12.00 7.28 16.28
CA ASP A 55 -11.69 8.31 15.27
C ASP A 55 -12.36 9.66 15.57
N ARG A 56 -13.54 9.68 16.22
CA ARG A 56 -14.23 10.91 16.63
C ARG A 56 -13.70 11.54 17.91
N ILE A 57 -13.26 10.73 18.87
CA ILE A 57 -12.74 11.21 20.16
C ILE A 57 -11.29 11.66 20.02
N ILE A 58 -10.53 10.94 19.21
CA ILE A 58 -9.12 11.20 18.92
C ILE A 58 -9.08 11.68 17.46
N PRO A 59 -9.37 12.96 17.20
CA PRO A 59 -9.30 13.48 15.84
C PRO A 59 -7.87 13.27 15.33
N ASN A 60 -7.76 12.57 14.20
CA ASN A 60 -6.50 12.47 13.48
C ASN A 60 -6.03 13.91 13.20
N ARG A 61 -4.96 14.34 13.87
CA ARG A 61 -4.40 15.70 13.71
C ARG A 61 -3.77 15.94 12.33
N LEU A 62 -3.95 15.01 11.40
CA LEU A 62 -3.68 15.18 9.98
C LEU A 62 -4.92 15.81 9.36
N SER A 63 -5.03 17.15 9.44
CA SER A 63 -6.15 17.99 8.99
C SER A 63 -6.53 17.88 7.51
N PHE A 64 -5.94 16.93 6.77
CA PHE A 64 -6.07 16.74 5.32
C PHE A 64 -6.81 15.44 4.94
N ILE A 65 -7.11 14.57 5.91
CA ILE A 65 -7.96 13.40 5.68
C ILE A 65 -9.37 13.81 6.08
N PRO A 66 -10.34 13.85 5.15
CA PRO A 66 -11.74 14.10 5.49
C PRO A 66 -12.16 13.18 6.61
N GLU A 67 -12.74 13.76 7.67
CA GLU A 67 -13.24 12.94 8.76
C GLU A 67 -14.28 11.95 8.22
N PRO A 68 -14.21 10.66 8.59
CA PRO A 68 -15.17 9.68 8.13
C PRO A 68 -16.59 10.10 8.52
N GLY A 69 -17.40 10.44 7.51
CA GLY A 69 -18.82 10.71 7.67
C GLY A 69 -19.59 9.44 8.05
N PHE A 70 -20.84 9.57 8.51
CA PHE A 70 -21.67 8.41 8.87
C PHE A 70 -21.85 7.40 7.71
N GLY A 71 -21.73 7.83 6.45
CA GLY A 71 -21.74 6.93 5.29
C GLY A 71 -20.61 5.90 5.30
N SER A 72 -19.45 6.26 5.86
CA SER A 72 -18.28 5.37 5.97
C SER A 72 -18.49 4.18 6.92
N LEU A 73 -19.43 4.30 7.88
CA LEU A 73 -19.81 3.19 8.75
C LEU A 73 -20.49 2.08 7.95
N PHE A 74 -21.43 2.43 7.08
CA PHE A 74 -22.17 1.45 6.29
C PHE A 74 -21.25 0.75 5.27
N THR A 75 -20.39 1.51 4.60
CA THR A 75 -19.40 0.94 3.67
C THR A 75 -18.37 0.09 4.42
N GLY A 76 -17.91 0.52 5.59
CA GLY A 76 -16.99 -0.23 6.45
C GLY A 76 -17.58 -1.54 6.96
N LEU A 77 -18.84 -1.52 7.44
CA LEU A 77 -19.56 -2.73 7.86
C LEU A 77 -19.72 -3.73 6.70
N LEU A 78 -20.14 -3.24 5.54
CA LEU A 78 -20.32 -4.08 4.35
C LEU A 78 -18.97 -4.67 3.90
N ALA A 79 -17.93 -3.86 3.82
CA ALA A 79 -16.59 -4.30 3.42
C ALA A 79 -16.03 -5.35 4.38
N MET A 80 -16.12 -5.14 5.70
CA MET A 80 -15.63 -6.10 6.69
C MET A 80 -16.42 -7.42 6.66
N ALA A 81 -17.73 -7.37 6.42
CA ALA A 81 -18.54 -8.57 6.24
C ALA A 81 -18.14 -9.36 4.99
N ILE A 82 -17.90 -8.67 3.86
CA ILE A 82 -17.43 -9.28 2.61
C ILE A 82 -16.04 -9.91 2.82
N ILE A 83 -15.12 -9.19 3.46
CA ILE A 83 -13.76 -9.68 3.75
C ILE A 83 -13.81 -10.92 4.65
N ALA A 84 -14.63 -10.91 5.71
CA ALA A 84 -14.78 -12.08 6.58
C ALA A 84 -15.27 -13.31 5.80
N GLY A 85 -16.26 -13.13 4.92
CA GLY A 85 -16.73 -14.19 4.02
C GLY A 85 -15.67 -14.66 3.03
N LEU A 86 -14.94 -13.73 2.41
CA LEU A 86 -13.86 -14.03 1.46
C LEU A 86 -12.75 -14.85 2.10
N VAL A 87 -12.28 -14.44 3.28
CA VAL A 87 -11.24 -15.14 4.05
C VAL A 87 -11.71 -16.55 4.41
N ALA A 88 -12.93 -16.68 4.95
CA ALA A 88 -13.52 -17.99 5.27
C ALA A 88 -13.61 -18.91 4.04
N PHE A 89 -14.01 -18.35 2.90
CA PHE A 89 -14.11 -19.09 1.63
C PHE A 89 -12.74 -19.58 1.16
N ILE A 90 -11.74 -18.70 1.07
CA ILE A 90 -10.39 -19.06 0.58
C ILE A 90 -9.76 -20.12 1.49
N VAL A 91 -9.77 -19.90 2.81
CA VAL A 91 -9.16 -20.82 3.77
C VAL A 91 -9.85 -22.20 3.71
N SER A 92 -11.18 -22.24 3.61
CA SER A 92 -11.94 -23.49 3.45
C SER A 92 -11.67 -24.18 2.11
N PHE A 93 -11.70 -23.43 1.01
CA PHE A 93 -11.49 -23.97 -0.33
C PHE A 93 -10.12 -24.61 -0.46
N LEU A 94 -9.08 -23.92 0.00
CA LEU A 94 -7.71 -24.43 -0.01
C LEU A 94 -7.56 -25.65 0.91
N ALA A 95 -8.31 -25.73 2.02
CA ALA A 95 -8.26 -26.92 2.89
C ALA A 95 -8.61 -28.19 2.12
N GLY A 96 -9.60 -28.12 1.22
CA GLY A 96 -9.95 -29.24 0.33
C GLY A 96 -8.79 -29.72 -0.55
N MET A 97 -7.95 -28.80 -1.04
CA MET A 97 -6.77 -29.15 -1.85
C MET A 97 -5.66 -29.82 -1.03
N PHE A 98 -5.61 -29.57 0.28
CA PHE A 98 -4.63 -30.13 1.20
C PHE A 98 -5.15 -31.33 2.02
N LYS A 99 -6.17 -32.04 1.50
CA LYS A 99 -6.82 -33.19 2.14
C LYS A 99 -7.56 -32.88 3.44
N GLY A 100 -7.85 -31.60 3.71
CA GLY A 100 -8.74 -31.17 4.77
C GLY A 100 -10.19 -31.08 4.31
N LYS A 101 -11.04 -30.66 5.24
CA LYS A 101 -12.47 -30.43 5.05
C LYS A 101 -12.72 -29.09 4.37
N ASN A 102 -13.24 -29.14 3.14
CA ASN A 102 -13.78 -27.94 2.48
C ASN A 102 -15.21 -27.66 2.99
N SER A 103 -15.30 -26.92 4.10
CA SER A 103 -16.57 -26.48 4.66
C SER A 103 -16.52 -25.00 5.03
N PHE A 104 -17.28 -24.17 4.32
CA PHE A 104 -17.38 -22.74 4.60
C PHE A 104 -17.76 -22.45 6.06
N ALA A 105 -18.64 -23.26 6.65
CA ALA A 105 -19.04 -23.11 8.04
C ALA A 105 -17.86 -23.26 9.01
N HIS A 106 -17.05 -24.30 8.81
CA HIS A 106 -15.86 -24.53 9.62
C HIS A 106 -14.78 -23.49 9.34
N GLY A 107 -14.63 -23.06 8.08
CA GLY A 107 -13.71 -21.98 7.68
C GLY A 107 -14.08 -20.64 8.32
N LEU A 108 -15.38 -20.29 8.35
CA LEU A 108 -15.87 -19.06 8.97
C LEU A 108 -15.67 -19.09 10.49
N ALA A 109 -15.96 -20.22 11.14
CA ALA A 109 -15.73 -20.37 12.57
C ALA A 109 -14.24 -20.28 12.91
N ALA A 110 -13.39 -21.00 12.16
CA ALA A 110 -11.95 -20.99 12.34
C ALA A 110 -11.36 -19.58 12.21
N THR A 111 -11.69 -18.89 11.11
CA THR A 111 -11.17 -17.56 10.82
C THR A 111 -11.73 -16.53 11.81
N THR A 112 -13.03 -16.54 12.11
CA THR A 112 -13.61 -15.58 13.05
C THR A 112 -13.01 -15.74 14.45
N LEU A 113 -12.86 -16.97 14.96
CA LEU A 113 -12.26 -17.23 16.27
C LEU A 113 -10.77 -16.85 16.32
N ALA A 114 -10.01 -17.12 15.25
CA ALA A 114 -8.60 -16.75 15.17
C ALA A 114 -8.38 -15.23 15.09
N PHE A 115 -9.26 -14.52 14.38
CA PHE A 115 -9.11 -13.08 14.13
C PHE A 115 -9.73 -12.17 15.20
N VAL A 116 -10.31 -12.72 16.28
CA VAL A 116 -10.81 -11.90 17.41
C VAL A 116 -9.78 -10.86 17.89
N PRO A 117 -8.50 -11.21 18.12
CA PRO A 117 -7.49 -10.21 18.49
C PRO A 117 -7.30 -9.15 17.42
N GLY A 118 -7.32 -9.52 16.14
CA GLY A 118 -7.16 -8.62 14.99
C GLY A 118 -8.26 -7.56 14.92
N TYR A 119 -9.51 -7.93 15.22
CA TYR A 119 -10.61 -6.97 15.34
C TYR A 119 -10.39 -5.97 16.48
N ALA A 120 -9.86 -6.40 17.62
CA ALA A 120 -9.45 -5.49 18.69
C ALA A 120 -8.26 -4.62 18.25
N GLY A 121 -7.32 -5.21 17.51
CA GLY A 121 -6.16 -4.53 16.94
C GLY A 121 -6.55 -3.40 15.99
N GLN A 122 -7.61 -3.59 15.19
CA GLN A 122 -8.16 -2.54 14.32
C GLN A 122 -8.60 -1.30 15.11
N VAL A 123 -9.25 -1.49 16.26
CA VAL A 123 -9.68 -0.39 17.12
C VAL A 123 -8.47 0.28 17.76
N LEU A 124 -7.56 -0.51 18.33
CA LEU A 124 -6.35 -0.01 18.98
C LEU A 124 -5.39 0.69 18.02
N ALA A 125 -5.41 0.30 16.72
CA ALA A 125 -4.64 0.95 15.67
C ALA A 125 -4.93 2.45 15.53
N LYS A 126 -6.10 2.91 16.00
CA LYS A 126 -6.50 4.32 15.98
C LYS A 126 -5.87 5.15 17.09
N LEU A 127 -5.23 4.53 18.08
CA LEU A 127 -4.53 5.26 19.13
C LEU A 127 -3.27 5.95 18.57
N PRO A 128 -2.96 7.17 19.02
CA PRO A 128 -1.81 7.91 18.54
C PRO A 128 -0.50 7.20 18.95
N TRP A 129 0.52 7.32 18.10
CA TRP A 129 1.90 6.85 18.29
C TRP A 129 2.08 5.33 18.41
N ILE A 130 1.43 4.68 19.36
CA ILE A 130 1.60 3.25 19.67
C ILE A 130 0.49 2.39 19.05
N GLY A 131 -0.62 2.98 18.62
CA GLY A 131 -1.78 2.23 18.14
C GLY A 131 -1.44 1.28 17.01
N TRP A 132 -0.72 1.73 15.99
CA TRP A 132 -0.33 0.90 14.85
C TRP A 132 0.54 -0.30 15.26
N LEU A 133 1.40 -0.17 16.28
CA LEU A 133 2.21 -1.28 16.82
C LEU A 133 1.32 -2.29 17.55
N LEU A 134 0.36 -1.82 18.35
CA LEU A 134 -0.62 -2.70 19.02
C LEU A 134 -1.49 -3.43 18.00
N GLY A 135 -1.96 -2.72 16.98
CA GLY A 135 -2.74 -3.28 15.87
C GLY A 135 -1.95 -4.36 15.13
N LEU A 136 -0.68 -4.09 14.80
CA LEU A 136 0.20 -5.05 14.16
C LEU A 136 0.45 -6.28 15.05
N ALA A 137 0.74 -6.10 16.34
CA ALA A 137 0.98 -7.21 17.26
C ALA A 137 -0.25 -8.14 17.37
N LEU A 138 -1.45 -7.56 17.47
CA LEU A 138 -2.69 -8.34 17.54
C LEU A 138 -3.05 -9.00 16.20
N PHE A 139 -2.71 -8.38 15.08
CA PHE A 139 -2.83 -9.00 13.77
C PHE A 139 -1.89 -10.20 13.61
N VAL A 140 -0.62 -10.05 13.97
CA VAL A 140 0.37 -11.15 13.98
C VAL A 140 -0.09 -12.26 14.92
N TYR A 141 -0.59 -11.93 16.11
CA TYR A 141 -1.15 -12.92 17.02
C TYR A 141 -2.35 -13.67 16.42
N SER A 142 -3.23 -12.97 15.69
CA SER A 142 -4.35 -13.61 14.97
C SER A 142 -3.88 -14.60 13.91
N LEU A 143 -2.79 -14.28 13.20
CA LEU A 143 -2.16 -15.19 12.24
C LEU A 143 -1.59 -16.45 12.90
N VAL A 144 -0.98 -16.31 14.07
CA VAL A 144 -0.53 -17.46 14.88
C VAL A 144 -1.72 -18.32 15.32
N LEU A 145 -2.81 -17.71 15.78
CA LEU A 145 -4.03 -18.44 16.14
C LEU A 145 -4.65 -19.14 14.92
N LEU A 146 -4.64 -18.51 13.75
CA LEU A 146 -5.12 -19.11 12.51
C LEU A 146 -4.33 -20.37 12.16
N TYR A 147 -3.01 -20.31 12.21
CA TYR A 147 -2.15 -21.47 11.99
C TYR A 147 -2.47 -22.64 12.94
N ARG A 148 -2.79 -22.33 14.20
CA ARG A 148 -3.11 -23.32 15.24
C ARG A 148 -4.50 -23.92 15.11
N ILE A 149 -5.53 -23.15 14.72
CA ILE A 149 -6.92 -23.62 14.66
C ILE A 149 -7.23 -24.44 13.40
N ILE A 150 -6.48 -24.25 12.31
CA ILE A 150 -6.66 -24.95 11.02
C ILE A 150 -6.81 -26.48 11.17
N PRO A 151 -5.89 -27.23 11.80
CA PRO A 151 -6.00 -28.70 11.88
C PRO A 151 -7.24 -29.15 12.68
N THR A 152 -7.71 -28.33 13.62
CA THR A 152 -8.88 -28.67 14.45
C THR A 152 -10.20 -28.48 13.72
N TYR A 153 -10.34 -27.40 12.95
CA TYR A 153 -11.62 -27.04 12.32
C TYR A 153 -11.73 -27.51 10.88
N LEU A 154 -10.62 -27.49 10.15
CA LEU A 154 -10.56 -27.85 8.74
C LEU A 154 -9.90 -29.20 8.51
N GLU A 155 -9.50 -29.91 9.57
CA GLU A 155 -8.97 -31.27 9.50
C GLU A 155 -7.78 -31.40 8.52
N VAL A 156 -7.05 -30.30 8.29
CA VAL A 156 -5.87 -30.29 7.41
C VAL A 156 -4.75 -31.08 8.12
N PRO A 157 -4.16 -32.10 7.47
CA PRO A 157 -3.06 -32.87 8.04
C PRO A 157 -1.86 -32.01 8.44
N ASP A 158 -1.18 -32.34 9.53
CA ASP A 158 -0.02 -31.57 10.01
C ASP A 158 1.12 -31.48 8.98
N THR A 159 1.26 -32.48 8.11
CA THR A 159 2.28 -32.50 7.03
C THR A 159 2.01 -31.46 5.95
N SER A 160 0.75 -31.10 5.71
CA SER A 160 0.33 -30.11 4.72
C SER A 160 -0.10 -28.77 5.33
N ARG A 161 -0.21 -28.69 6.66
CA ARG A 161 -0.68 -27.50 7.40
C ARG A 161 0.07 -26.22 7.03
N LEU A 162 1.40 -26.29 6.95
CA LEU A 162 2.22 -25.12 6.61
C LEU A 162 1.96 -24.65 5.17
N GLY A 163 1.84 -25.59 4.22
CA GLY A 163 1.54 -25.28 2.82
C GLY A 163 0.16 -24.65 2.66
N HIS A 164 -0.85 -25.22 3.31
CA HIS A 164 -2.20 -24.65 3.36
C HIS A 164 -2.21 -23.23 3.93
N TYR A 165 -1.53 -23.03 5.06
CA TYR A 165 -1.47 -21.74 5.74
C TYR A 165 -0.82 -20.65 4.88
N ILE A 166 0.38 -20.91 4.33
CA ILE A 166 1.09 -19.94 3.49
C ILE A 166 0.26 -19.60 2.25
N LEU A 167 -0.27 -20.61 1.56
CA LEU A 167 -1.08 -20.38 0.36
C LEU A 167 -2.37 -19.63 0.67
N SER A 168 -2.99 -19.87 1.83
CA SER A 168 -4.18 -19.14 2.28
C SER A 168 -3.89 -17.68 2.55
N VAL A 169 -2.80 -17.37 3.25
CA VAL A 169 -2.40 -15.99 3.52
C VAL A 169 -2.13 -15.23 2.22
N VAL A 170 -1.34 -15.83 1.31
CA VAL A 170 -1.05 -15.23 -0.01
C VAL A 170 -2.33 -15.06 -0.83
N GLY A 171 -3.18 -16.09 -0.88
CA GLY A 171 -4.45 -16.05 -1.61
C GLY A 171 -5.40 -14.97 -1.10
N VAL A 172 -5.49 -14.80 0.22
CA VAL A 172 -6.28 -13.72 0.84
C VAL A 172 -5.71 -12.35 0.49
N ILE A 173 -4.39 -12.16 0.52
CA ILE A 173 -3.76 -10.87 0.16
C ILE A 173 -4.09 -10.53 -1.29
N VAL A 174 -3.86 -11.45 -2.23
CA VAL A 174 -4.15 -11.23 -3.66
C VAL A 174 -5.63 -10.94 -3.88
N ALA A 175 -6.53 -11.73 -3.30
CA ALA A 175 -7.97 -11.52 -3.44
C ALA A 175 -8.43 -10.18 -2.83
N SER A 176 -7.83 -9.77 -1.71
CA SER A 176 -8.13 -8.48 -1.07
C SER A 176 -7.63 -7.30 -1.90
N LEU A 177 -6.48 -7.42 -2.57
CA LEU A 177 -5.98 -6.41 -3.51
C LEU A 177 -6.93 -6.27 -4.72
N LEU A 178 -7.38 -7.40 -5.30
CA LEU A 178 -8.33 -7.39 -6.40
C LEU A 178 -9.68 -6.81 -5.99
N LEU A 179 -10.20 -7.19 -4.81
CA LEU A 179 -11.41 -6.61 -4.26
C LEU A 179 -11.25 -5.10 -4.03
N GLY A 180 -10.09 -4.68 -3.53
CA GLY A 180 -9.71 -3.28 -3.36
C GLY A 180 -9.66 -2.52 -4.69
N MET A 181 -9.19 -3.13 -5.78
CA MET A 181 -9.23 -2.52 -7.13
C MET A 181 -10.66 -2.42 -7.68
N LEU A 182 -11.53 -3.39 -7.41
CA LEU A 182 -12.94 -3.36 -7.84
C LEU A 182 -13.75 -2.29 -7.10
N ILE A 183 -13.56 -2.20 -5.77
CA ILE A 183 -14.23 -1.20 -4.93
C ILE A 183 -13.58 0.17 -5.11
N GLY A 184 -12.26 0.21 -5.15
CA GLY A 184 -11.41 1.39 -5.30
C GLY A 184 -11.50 2.00 -6.69
N GLY A 185 -11.62 1.23 -7.78
CA GLY A 185 -11.86 1.76 -9.13
C GLY A 185 -13.21 2.50 -9.25
N ALA A 186 -14.22 2.05 -8.49
CA ALA A 186 -15.51 2.75 -8.38
C ALA A 186 -15.47 3.95 -7.42
N SER A 187 -14.56 3.94 -6.44
CA SER A 187 -14.40 5.01 -5.44
C SER A 187 -13.49 6.13 -5.96
N LEU A 188 -12.37 5.81 -6.63
CA LEU A 188 -11.51 6.72 -7.38
C LEU A 188 -12.30 7.49 -8.44
N SER A 189 -13.30 6.86 -9.08
CA SER A 189 -14.18 7.53 -10.05
C SER A 189 -15.22 8.45 -9.39
N ARG A 190 -15.57 8.26 -8.11
CA ARG A 190 -16.50 9.13 -7.36
C ARG A 190 -15.78 10.24 -6.61
N ASP A 191 -14.65 9.92 -5.98
CA ASP A 191 -13.77 10.88 -5.33
C ASP A 191 -13.09 11.78 -6.36
N ALA A 192 -12.75 11.31 -7.58
CA ALA A 192 -12.30 12.21 -8.65
C ALA A 192 -13.40 13.19 -9.09
N ASN A 193 -14.68 12.78 -9.08
CA ASN A 193 -15.81 13.64 -9.44
C ASN A 193 -16.19 14.64 -8.34
N ASP A 194 -16.07 14.26 -7.05
CA ASP A 194 -16.29 15.18 -5.91
C ASP A 194 -15.07 16.08 -5.66
N PHE A 195 -13.86 15.60 -5.89
CA PHE A 195 -12.63 16.39 -5.91
C PHE A 195 -12.65 17.42 -7.06
N GLN A 196 -13.12 17.04 -8.26
CA GLN A 196 -13.28 17.97 -9.38
C GLN A 196 -14.40 19.01 -9.14
N ARG A 197 -15.46 18.66 -8.39
CA ARG A 197 -16.48 19.63 -7.94
C ARG A 197 -15.98 20.56 -6.84
N SER A 198 -15.17 20.04 -5.90
CA SER A 198 -14.52 20.86 -4.87
C SER A 198 -13.43 21.77 -5.46
N LEU A 199 -12.76 21.36 -6.54
CA LEU A 199 -11.81 22.19 -7.29
C LEU A 199 -12.49 23.26 -8.16
N GLY A 200 -13.75 23.04 -8.56
CA GLY A 200 -14.55 24.04 -9.29
C GLY A 200 -15.00 25.22 -8.43
N ASP A 201 -15.15 25.02 -7.11
CA ASP A 201 -15.61 26.03 -6.16
C ASP A 201 -14.45 26.64 -5.33
N ALA A 202 -13.29 25.96 -5.28
CA ALA A 202 -12.08 26.42 -4.59
C ALA A 202 -11.14 27.26 -5.48
N GLY A 203 -11.70 28.00 -6.46
CA GLY A 203 -10.96 28.92 -7.32
C GLY A 203 -10.39 30.15 -6.61
N GLU A 204 -10.55 30.28 -5.29
CA GLU A 204 -10.29 31.53 -4.58
C GLU A 204 -9.63 31.35 -3.21
N GLN A 205 -8.65 30.44 -3.04
CA GLN A 205 -7.68 30.61 -1.94
C GLN A 205 -6.34 29.91 -2.18
N ARG A 206 -5.37 30.71 -2.65
CA ARG A 206 -3.95 30.37 -2.68
C ARG A 206 -3.40 30.21 -1.26
N GLY A 207 -2.96 29.01 -0.92
CA GLY A 207 -2.14 28.71 0.25
C GLY A 207 -1.35 27.42 0.03
N SER A 208 -0.06 27.54 -0.26
CA SER A 208 0.86 26.44 -0.54
C SER A 208 0.98 25.45 0.64
N SER A 209 0.59 24.20 0.43
CA SER A 209 0.73 23.10 1.40
C SER A 209 2.13 22.44 1.33
N THR A 210 3.08 22.96 2.09
CA THR A 210 4.49 22.51 2.11
C THR A 210 4.71 21.27 3.01
N GLY A 211 4.10 20.12 2.67
CA GLY A 211 4.25 18.85 3.42
C GLY A 211 4.27 17.58 2.55
N MET A 212 4.33 16.39 3.17
CA MET A 212 4.39 15.07 2.48
C MET A 212 3.30 14.88 1.41
N PHE A 213 2.08 15.38 1.67
CA PHE A 213 0.98 15.32 0.71
C PHE A 213 1.16 16.29 -0.47
N GLY A 214 1.72 17.48 -0.26
CA GLY A 214 2.07 18.38 -1.36
C GLY A 214 3.24 17.85 -2.20
N ALA A 215 4.18 17.12 -1.57
CA ALA A 215 5.21 16.39 -2.30
C ALA A 215 4.61 15.24 -3.14
N MET A 216 3.62 14.51 -2.60
CA MET A 216 2.91 13.44 -3.30
C MET A 216 2.03 13.96 -4.45
N GLU A 217 1.36 15.10 -4.27
CA GLU A 217 0.57 15.78 -5.31
C GLU A 217 1.47 16.29 -6.44
N ARG A 218 2.61 16.90 -6.11
CA ARG A 218 3.61 17.30 -7.12
C ARG A 218 4.17 16.10 -7.86
N ALA A 219 4.54 15.03 -7.17
CA ALA A 219 5.03 13.81 -7.79
C ALA A 219 3.96 13.18 -8.70
N GLY A 220 2.70 13.16 -8.27
CA GLY A 220 1.57 12.68 -9.07
C GLY A 220 1.39 13.48 -10.36
N ARG A 221 1.40 14.82 -10.29
CA ARG A 221 1.34 15.68 -11.50
C ARG A 221 2.52 15.46 -12.44
N VAL A 222 3.74 15.37 -11.92
CA VAL A 222 4.94 15.15 -12.75
C VAL A 222 4.86 13.79 -13.45
N VAL A 223 4.34 12.76 -12.79
CA VAL A 223 4.12 11.44 -13.39
C VAL A 223 3.03 11.50 -14.46
N GLU A 224 1.88 12.13 -14.18
CA GLU A 224 0.79 12.28 -15.14
C GLU A 224 1.21 13.09 -16.37
N GLU A 225 1.93 14.20 -16.20
CA GLU A 225 2.45 15.00 -17.32
C GLU A 225 3.52 14.24 -18.12
N ALA A 226 4.27 13.36 -17.49
CA ALA A 226 5.26 12.52 -18.16
C ALA A 226 4.63 11.31 -18.88
N GLU A 227 3.54 10.75 -18.37
CA GLU A 227 2.77 9.68 -19.03
C GLU A 227 2.07 10.19 -20.30
N ASN A 228 1.66 11.46 -20.31
CA ASN A 228 1.03 12.09 -21.46
C ASN A 228 2.04 12.57 -22.53
N ASP A 229 3.34 12.56 -22.23
CA ASP A 229 4.36 12.94 -23.22
C ASP A 229 4.45 11.90 -24.33
N GLN A 230 4.18 12.33 -25.56
CA GLN A 230 4.43 11.55 -26.76
C GLN A 230 5.66 12.10 -27.47
N TYR A 231 6.46 11.21 -28.03
CA TYR A 231 7.63 11.58 -28.81
C TYR A 231 7.69 10.71 -30.06
N ASP A 232 7.78 11.38 -31.21
CA ASP A 232 7.97 10.74 -32.50
C ASP A 232 9.49 10.67 -32.79
N PRO A 233 10.12 9.49 -32.63
CA PRO A 233 11.54 9.37 -32.86
C PRO A 233 11.89 9.55 -34.34
N PRO A 234 13.09 10.06 -34.65
CA PRO A 234 13.53 10.22 -36.03
C PRO A 234 13.61 8.87 -36.72
N SER A 235 13.20 8.82 -38.00
CA SER A 235 13.10 7.59 -38.78
C SER A 235 14.44 6.87 -39.00
N ASP A 236 15.56 7.59 -38.85
CA ASP A 236 16.90 7.05 -38.96
C ASP A 236 17.45 6.49 -37.63
N GLY A 237 16.70 6.63 -36.52
CA GLY A 237 17.11 6.17 -35.19
C GLY A 237 18.31 6.92 -34.59
N LYS A 238 18.76 8.01 -35.21
CA LYS A 238 19.95 8.73 -34.78
C LYS A 238 19.64 9.74 -33.70
N VAL A 239 20.39 9.67 -32.61
CA VAL A 239 20.42 10.70 -31.58
C VAL A 239 21.23 11.89 -32.09
N SER A 240 20.78 13.10 -31.79
CA SER A 240 21.52 14.33 -32.11
C SER A 240 22.37 14.80 -30.94
N ASP A 241 23.46 15.53 -31.22
CA ASP A 241 24.27 16.20 -30.20
C ASP A 241 23.43 17.09 -29.26
N ARG A 242 22.41 17.76 -29.80
CA ARG A 242 21.48 18.58 -29.01
C ARG A 242 20.73 17.75 -27.97
N GLN A 243 20.25 16.57 -28.37
CA GLN A 243 19.52 15.66 -27.48
C GLN A 243 20.42 15.11 -26.37
N VAL A 244 21.67 14.76 -26.70
CA VAL A 244 22.66 14.36 -25.69
C VAL A 244 22.95 15.52 -24.73
N GLY A 245 23.12 16.75 -25.25
CA GLY A 245 23.31 17.94 -24.42
C GLY A 245 22.15 18.20 -23.45
N THR A 246 20.91 18.01 -23.90
CA THR A 246 19.71 18.10 -23.03
C THR A 246 19.74 17.02 -21.94
N LEU A 247 20.02 15.77 -22.31
CA LEU A 247 20.16 14.65 -21.38
C LEU A 247 21.23 14.93 -20.31
N LEU A 248 22.40 15.43 -20.70
CA LEU A 248 23.49 15.77 -19.77
C LEU A 248 23.09 16.89 -18.80
N SER A 249 22.40 17.93 -19.30
CA SER A 249 21.86 19.00 -18.45
C SER A 249 20.86 18.46 -17.42
N VAL A 250 19.98 17.53 -17.82
CA VAL A 250 19.03 16.89 -16.91
C VAL A 250 19.75 16.04 -15.87
N ILE A 251 20.72 15.23 -16.29
CA ILE A 251 21.54 14.39 -15.41
C ILE A 251 22.25 15.24 -14.35
N GLN A 252 22.91 16.33 -14.76
CA GLN A 252 23.64 17.20 -13.85
C GLN A 252 22.71 17.86 -12.82
N LYS A 253 21.58 18.42 -13.27
CA LYS A 253 20.58 19.02 -12.37
C LYS A 253 19.96 18.00 -11.41
N THR A 254 19.73 16.78 -11.89
CA THR A 254 19.22 15.67 -11.07
C THR A 254 20.21 15.28 -9.98
N ARG A 255 21.51 15.23 -10.30
CA ARG A 255 22.58 14.99 -9.33
C ARG A 255 22.62 16.09 -8.26
N ASP A 256 22.60 17.35 -8.68
CA ASP A 256 22.64 18.50 -7.76
C ASP A 256 21.40 18.53 -6.84
N LEU A 257 20.25 18.08 -7.34
CA LEU A 257 19.02 17.93 -6.56
C LEU A 257 19.15 16.81 -5.52
N ARG A 258 19.60 15.61 -5.94
CA ARG A 258 19.82 14.46 -5.06
C ARG A 258 20.84 14.76 -3.96
N GLU A 259 21.92 15.44 -4.30
CA GLU A 259 22.93 15.83 -3.32
C GLU A 259 22.40 16.83 -2.29
N ARG A 260 21.58 17.80 -2.72
CA ARG A 260 20.91 18.74 -1.79
C ARG A 260 19.98 17.99 -0.85
N GLN A 261 19.14 17.12 -1.38
CA GLN A 261 18.24 16.29 -0.57
C GLN A 261 19.00 15.36 0.38
N ALA A 262 20.12 14.77 -0.06
CA ALA A 262 20.97 13.94 0.80
C ALA A 262 21.63 14.75 1.93
N ARG A 263 22.07 15.99 1.67
CA ARG A 263 22.58 16.91 2.70
C ARG A 263 21.49 17.29 3.69
N GLU A 264 20.30 17.65 3.22
CA GLU A 264 19.14 17.95 4.07
C GLU A 264 18.76 16.75 4.96
N LEU A 265 18.69 15.54 4.40
CA LEU A 265 18.40 14.32 5.15
C LEU A 265 19.49 14.02 6.19
N LYS A 266 20.76 14.28 5.87
CA LYS A 266 21.87 14.12 6.82
C LYS A 266 21.78 15.12 7.97
N GLU A 267 21.50 16.38 7.68
CA GLU A 267 21.28 17.42 8.70
C GLU A 267 20.08 17.09 9.59
N LEU A 268 18.98 16.59 9.01
CA LEU A 268 17.81 16.11 9.75
C LEU A 268 18.15 14.92 10.64
N SER A 269 18.92 13.96 10.14
CA SER A 269 19.40 12.80 10.90
C SER A 269 20.30 13.21 12.08
N ASP A 270 21.20 14.16 11.88
CA ASP A 270 22.09 14.68 12.91
C ASP A 270 21.33 15.50 13.97
N LYS A 271 20.25 16.20 13.59
CA LYS A 271 19.32 16.86 14.51
C LYS A 271 18.49 15.85 15.31
N ALA A 272 17.99 14.80 14.67
CA ALA A 272 17.20 13.75 15.32
C ALA A 272 18.00 12.98 16.40
N LYS A 273 19.31 12.74 16.17
CA LYS A 273 20.21 12.13 17.17
C LYS A 273 20.38 12.96 18.45
N LYS A 274 20.08 14.26 18.43
CA LYS A 274 20.19 15.15 19.59
C LYS A 274 18.91 15.20 20.45
N ASN A 275 17.95 14.31 20.19
CA ASN A 275 16.73 14.10 20.98
C ASN A 275 15.79 15.33 21.04
N ASP A 276 15.77 16.13 19.98
CA ASP A 276 14.89 17.29 19.87
C ASP A 276 13.52 16.86 19.31
N ILE A 277 12.44 17.10 20.05
CA ILE A 277 11.07 16.67 19.69
C ILE A 277 10.58 17.42 18.43
N ALA A 278 11.08 18.63 18.18
CA ALA A 278 10.83 19.37 16.95
C ALA A 278 11.45 18.68 15.71
N ALA A 279 12.57 17.97 15.90
CA ALA A 279 13.24 17.27 14.81
C ALA A 279 12.45 16.06 14.30
N MET A 280 11.53 15.48 15.08
CA MET A 280 10.69 14.38 14.60
C MET A 280 9.68 14.83 13.55
N GLN A 281 9.05 16.01 13.72
CA GLN A 281 8.14 16.59 12.73
C GLN A 281 8.87 16.91 11.42
N ASP A 282 10.09 17.43 11.52
CA ASP A 282 10.95 17.72 10.37
C ASP A 282 11.43 16.42 9.67
N VAL A 283 11.72 15.35 10.42
CA VAL A 283 12.02 14.01 9.86
C VAL A 283 10.82 13.43 9.11
N PHE A 284 9.60 13.60 9.62
CA PHE A 284 8.36 13.20 8.92
C PHE A 284 8.14 14.02 7.63
N SER A 285 8.55 15.29 7.60
CA SER A 285 8.52 16.10 6.38
C SER A 285 9.61 15.68 5.37
N GLY A 286 10.77 15.24 5.86
CA GLY A 286 11.89 14.74 5.05
C GLY A 286 11.60 13.41 4.34
N LEU A 287 10.72 12.56 4.90
CA LEU A 287 10.25 11.33 4.24
C LEU A 287 9.50 11.62 2.92
N GLY A 288 8.83 12.77 2.79
CA GLY A 288 8.25 13.22 1.52
C GLY A 288 9.30 13.47 0.43
N GLY A 289 10.53 13.82 0.82
CA GLY A 289 11.67 13.95 -0.08
C GLY A 289 12.17 12.62 -0.66
N VAL A 290 11.92 11.49 0.03
CA VAL A 290 12.35 10.16 -0.43
C VAL A 290 11.55 9.68 -1.65
N MET A 291 10.26 10.02 -1.76
CA MET A 291 9.50 9.80 -3.01
C MET A 291 9.93 10.75 -4.13
N GLY A 292 10.35 11.98 -3.80
CA GLY A 292 10.93 12.92 -4.77
C GLY A 292 12.22 12.39 -5.40
N LEU A 293 13.00 11.56 -4.70
CA LEU A 293 14.24 10.97 -5.25
C LEU A 293 13.98 10.02 -6.42
N SER A 294 12.84 9.31 -6.42
CA SER A 294 12.47 8.39 -7.51
C SER A 294 11.93 9.11 -8.74
N THR A 295 11.33 10.29 -8.57
CA THR A 295 10.80 11.12 -9.67
C THR A 295 11.69 12.31 -10.02
N ALA A 296 12.83 12.48 -9.35
CA ALA A 296 13.72 13.64 -9.51
C ALA A 296 14.15 13.90 -10.96
N GLU A 297 14.51 12.85 -11.71
CA GLU A 297 14.92 12.98 -13.11
C GLU A 297 13.75 13.50 -13.97
N MET A 298 12.55 12.97 -13.74
CA MET A 298 11.33 13.36 -14.42
C MET A 298 10.92 14.80 -14.08
N GLU A 299 11.02 15.19 -12.81
CA GLU A 299 10.75 16.57 -12.36
C GLU A 299 11.72 17.57 -13.02
N VAL A 300 13.01 17.23 -13.14
CA VAL A 300 13.99 18.08 -13.82
C VAL A 300 13.68 18.21 -15.32
N VAL A 301 13.25 17.13 -15.98
CA VAL A 301 12.83 17.18 -17.40
C VAL A 301 11.62 18.11 -17.55
N LYS A 302 10.57 17.91 -16.77
CA LYS A 302 9.32 18.68 -16.89
C LYS A 302 9.48 20.14 -16.50
N THR A 303 10.22 20.44 -15.43
CA THR A 303 10.50 21.83 -15.01
C THR A 303 11.39 22.58 -16.01
N ALA A 304 12.21 21.88 -16.79
CA ALA A 304 12.97 22.46 -17.89
C ALA A 304 12.14 22.63 -19.19
N GLY A 305 10.85 22.27 -19.18
CA GLY A 305 9.99 22.26 -20.36
C GLY A 305 10.32 21.16 -21.37
N GLY A 306 11.01 20.10 -20.93
CA GLY A 306 11.41 18.97 -21.75
C GLY A 306 10.30 17.90 -21.87
N ASN A 307 10.46 17.03 -22.86
CA ASN A 307 9.58 15.89 -23.10
C ASN A 307 10.18 14.61 -22.49
N TRP A 308 9.44 13.95 -21.60
CA TRP A 308 9.88 12.76 -20.90
C TRP A 308 10.08 11.56 -21.84
N ALA A 309 9.20 11.38 -22.83
CA ALA A 309 9.33 10.30 -23.81
C ALA A 309 10.57 10.47 -24.71
N GLU A 310 10.89 11.70 -25.12
CA GLU A 310 12.15 12.01 -25.81
C GLU A 310 13.36 11.69 -24.94
N HIS A 311 13.34 12.15 -23.68
CA HIS A 311 14.42 11.91 -22.72
C HIS A 311 14.70 10.41 -22.52
N GLN A 312 13.64 9.61 -22.34
CA GLN A 312 13.76 8.15 -22.23
C GLN A 312 14.29 7.50 -23.51
N TRP A 313 13.78 7.93 -24.67
CA TRP A 313 14.22 7.40 -25.95
C TRP A 313 15.72 7.66 -26.20
N VAL A 314 16.18 8.90 -25.99
CA VAL A 314 17.59 9.28 -26.15
C VAL A 314 18.49 8.45 -25.23
N LYS A 315 18.08 8.31 -23.95
CA LYS A 315 18.80 7.53 -22.95
C LYS A 315 18.94 6.07 -23.37
N GLU A 316 17.86 5.47 -23.87
CA GLU A 316 17.85 4.08 -24.31
C GLU A 316 18.68 3.88 -25.59
N GLN A 317 18.63 4.80 -26.56
CA GLN A 317 19.46 4.72 -27.76
C GLN A 317 20.95 4.77 -27.46
N LEU A 318 21.38 5.63 -26.53
CA LEU A 318 22.78 5.69 -26.10
C LEU A 318 23.22 4.42 -25.35
N ARG A 319 22.34 3.83 -24.54
CA ARG A 319 22.61 2.56 -23.86
C ARG A 319 22.74 1.40 -24.85
N ILE A 320 21.81 1.31 -25.81
CA ILE A 320 21.86 0.32 -26.89
C ILE A 320 23.17 0.49 -27.66
N ALA A 321 23.56 1.72 -27.97
CA ALA A 321 24.80 2.03 -28.65
C ALA A 321 26.05 1.61 -27.86
N MET A 322 26.09 1.88 -26.56
CA MET A 322 27.17 1.43 -25.67
C MET A 322 27.34 -0.10 -25.69
N ILE A 323 26.22 -0.85 -25.68
CA ILE A 323 26.22 -2.31 -25.60
C ILE A 323 26.51 -2.95 -26.97
N GLN A 324 25.85 -2.47 -28.03
CA GLN A 324 25.84 -3.12 -29.35
C GLN A 324 26.87 -2.54 -30.32
N GLN A 325 27.39 -1.34 -30.05
CA GLN A 325 28.49 -0.65 -30.75
C GLN A 325 28.26 -0.36 -32.24
N ASP A 326 28.17 -1.36 -33.11
CA ASP A 326 28.19 -1.19 -34.58
C ASP A 326 27.19 -2.05 -35.37
N ILE A 327 26.15 -2.59 -34.71
CA ILE A 327 25.16 -3.49 -35.36
C ILE A 327 24.42 -2.86 -36.56
N ASN A 328 24.28 -1.53 -36.61
CA ASN A 328 23.74 -0.78 -37.74
C ASN A 328 24.24 0.68 -37.72
N GLU A 329 23.99 1.41 -38.81
CA GLU A 329 24.44 2.80 -38.97
C GLU A 329 23.92 3.77 -37.90
N ALA A 330 22.72 3.54 -37.36
CA ALA A 330 22.15 4.37 -36.30
C ALA A 330 22.86 4.13 -34.97
N VAL A 331 23.07 2.86 -34.60
CA VAL A 331 23.77 2.43 -33.38
C VAL A 331 25.22 2.88 -33.42
N LYS A 332 25.90 2.75 -34.56
CA LYS A 332 27.27 3.22 -34.74
C LYS A 332 27.41 4.73 -34.55
N HIS A 333 26.52 5.51 -35.18
CA HIS A 333 26.46 6.97 -34.97
C HIS A 333 26.19 7.33 -33.50
N ASN A 334 25.23 6.66 -32.87
CA ASN A 334 24.90 6.86 -31.46
C ASN A 334 26.06 6.45 -30.53
N PHE A 335 26.88 5.47 -30.92
CA PHE A 335 28.03 5.02 -30.14
C PHE A 335 29.18 6.03 -30.21
N GLU A 336 29.40 6.65 -31.37
CA GLU A 336 30.34 7.76 -31.50
C GLU A 336 29.93 8.96 -30.63
N LEU A 337 28.62 9.24 -30.56
CA LEU A 337 28.07 10.25 -29.64
C LEU A 337 28.25 9.84 -28.17
N TYR A 338 27.98 8.59 -27.81
CA TYR A 338 28.24 8.08 -26.46
C TYR A 338 29.71 8.29 -26.09
N LYS A 339 30.64 7.87 -26.96
CA LYS A 339 32.09 8.03 -26.75
C LYS A 339 32.53 9.48 -26.60
N LYS A 340 31.91 10.39 -27.33
CA LYS A 340 32.17 11.83 -27.22
C LYS A 340 31.83 12.39 -25.83
N TYR A 341 30.81 11.84 -25.17
CA TYR A 341 30.32 12.30 -23.86
C TYR A 341 30.50 11.25 -22.75
N GLU A 342 31.39 10.28 -22.95
CA GLU A 342 31.58 9.13 -22.07
C GLU A 342 31.89 9.57 -20.64
N SER A 343 32.78 10.56 -20.48
CA SER A 343 33.22 11.05 -19.17
C SER A 343 32.10 11.67 -18.33
N GLU A 344 31.08 12.25 -18.97
CA GLU A 344 29.92 12.85 -18.33
C GLU A 344 28.80 11.84 -18.09
N LEU A 345 28.64 10.87 -19.00
CA LEU A 345 27.63 9.82 -18.90
C LEU A 345 27.98 8.76 -17.85
N GLU A 346 29.26 8.37 -17.74
CA GLU A 346 29.75 7.39 -16.75
C GLU A 346 29.59 7.85 -15.28
N GLN A 347 29.44 9.16 -15.06
CA GLN A 347 29.22 9.71 -13.72
C GLN A 347 27.78 9.50 -13.20
N TYR A 348 26.89 8.94 -14.02
CA TYR A 348 25.48 8.75 -13.68
C TYR A 348 25.10 7.27 -13.46
N PRO A 349 24.55 6.91 -12.29
CA PRO A 349 24.06 5.55 -12.07
C PRO A 349 22.85 5.26 -12.97
N GLY A 350 23.01 4.34 -13.92
CA GLY A 350 21.98 3.96 -14.89
C GLY A 350 22.38 4.07 -16.36
N PHE A 351 23.62 4.48 -16.64
CA PHE A 351 24.31 4.18 -17.89
C PHE A 351 25.25 2.99 -17.72
#